data_AF-A0A7J3W8B2-F1
#
_entry.id   AF-A0A7J3W8B2-F1
#
_cell.length_a   1.000
_cell.length_b   1.000
_cell.length_c   1.000
_cell.angle_alpha   90.00
_cell.angle_beta   90.00
_cell.angle_gamma   90.00
#
_symmetry.space_group_name_H-M   'P 1'
#
loop_
_entity.id
_entity.type
_entity.pdbx_description
1 polymer ?
#
loop_
_entity_poly.entity_id
_entity_poly.type
_entity_poly.pdbx_seq_one_letter_code
_entity_poly.pdbx_strand_id
1 'polypeptide(L)'
;MKYTRHAKKRIAERGISEDMILETILHPSQVYYDLRTGATIAIKGLNRRYILVAYVREDDEIKVITTFITSEIQEIIRRKIDGGKWVRVK
;
A
#
# COMPACT_ATOMS: atom_id res chain seq x y z
N MET A 1 -13.53 7.16 -0.95
CA MET A 1 -12.30 6.50 -1.44
C MET A 1 -12.57 5.96 -2.85
N LYS A 2 -11.63 6.11 -3.78
CA LYS A 2 -11.73 5.59 -5.15
C LYS A 2 -10.68 4.51 -5.39
N TYR A 3 -10.98 3.58 -6.29
CA TYR A 3 -10.10 2.49 -6.65
C TYR A 3 -9.84 2.49 -8.16
N THR A 4 -8.57 2.36 -8.56
CA THR A 4 -8.24 2.11 -9.97
C THR A 4 -8.79 0.74 -10.40
N ARG A 5 -8.90 0.50 -11.71
CA ARG A 5 -9.25 -0.84 -12.25
C ARG A 5 -8.31 -1.93 -11.75
N HIS A 6 -7.03 -1.60 -11.61
CA HIS A 6 -6.02 -2.53 -11.08
C HIS A 6 -6.27 -2.84 -9.60
N ALA A 7 -6.53 -1.83 -8.77
CA ALA A 7 -6.86 -2.02 -7.36
C ALA A 7 -8.13 -2.87 -7.19
N LYS A 8 -9.23 -2.53 -7.90
CA LYS A 8 -10.49 -3.30 -7.85
C LYS A 8 -10.26 -4.78 -8.14
N LYS A 9 -9.45 -5.09 -9.16
CA LYS A 9 -9.09 -6.48 -9.49
C LYS A 9 -8.33 -7.17 -8.36
N ARG A 10 -7.30 -6.52 -7.79
CA ARG A 10 -6.51 -7.10 -6.68
C ARG A 10 -7.34 -7.33 -5.41
N ILE A 11 -8.26 -6.41 -5.11
CA ILE A 11 -9.19 -6.49 -3.99
C ILE A 11 -10.06 -7.74 -4.11
N ALA A 12 -10.71 -7.91 -5.26
CA ALA A 12 -11.59 -9.04 -5.53
C ALA A 12 -10.83 -10.38 -5.54
N GLU A 13 -9.68 -10.47 -6.21
CA GLU A 13 -8.88 -11.70 -6.31
C GLU A 13 -8.34 -12.21 -4.96
N ARG A 14 -8.19 -11.31 -3.99
CA ARG A 14 -7.47 -11.59 -2.74
C ARG A 14 -8.32 -11.46 -1.48
N GLY A 15 -9.63 -11.22 -1.64
CA GLY A 15 -10.56 -11.08 -0.52
C GLY A 15 -10.16 -9.96 0.44
N ILE A 16 -9.63 -8.85 -0.08
CA ILE A 16 -9.23 -7.71 0.74
C ILE A 16 -10.47 -6.84 0.94
N SER A 17 -10.85 -6.55 2.18
CA SER A 17 -11.98 -5.66 2.45
C SER A 17 -11.58 -4.18 2.37
N GLU A 18 -12.56 -3.32 2.14
CA GLU A 18 -12.38 -1.86 2.20
C GLU A 18 -11.91 -1.41 3.58
N ASP A 19 -12.44 -2.00 4.65
CA ASP A 19 -12.01 -1.70 6.02
C ASP A 19 -10.53 -2.01 6.24
N MET A 20 -10.02 -3.14 5.76
CA MET A 20 -8.59 -3.46 5.86
C MET A 20 -7.71 -2.42 5.16
N ILE A 21 -8.16 -1.92 4.00
CA ILE A 21 -7.46 -0.88 3.25
C ILE A 21 -7.47 0.43 4.04
N LEU A 22 -8.64 0.84 4.53
CA LEU A 22 -8.81 2.06 5.29
C LEU A 22 -7.99 2.03 6.59
N GLU A 23 -8.04 0.92 7.32
CA GLU A 23 -7.29 0.71 8.55
C GLU A 23 -5.77 0.72 8.31
N THR A 24 -5.33 0.24 7.14
CA THR A 24 -3.92 0.30 6.72
C THR A 24 -3.47 1.72 6.41
N ILE A 25 -4.34 2.52 5.77
CA ILE A 25 -4.03 3.92 5.45
C ILE A 25 -4.03 4.80 6.70
N LEU A 26 -5.00 4.62 7.61
CA LEU A 26 -5.14 5.43 8.81
C LEU A 26 -4.14 5.05 9.91
N HIS A 27 -3.86 3.76 10.07
CA HIS A 27 -2.99 3.24 11.12
C HIS A 27 -1.90 2.31 10.56
N PRO A 28 -1.00 2.82 9.70
CA PRO A 28 0.08 2.04 9.11
C PRO A 28 1.14 1.68 10.16
N SER A 29 1.73 0.50 10.01
CA SER A 29 2.94 0.10 10.74
C SER A 29 4.19 0.78 10.16
N GLN A 30 4.21 0.98 8.84
CA GLN A 30 5.31 1.63 8.12
C GLN A 30 4.75 2.43 6.94
N VAL A 31 5.39 3.55 6.61
CA VAL A 31 5.02 4.39 5.47
C VAL A 31 6.23 4.72 4.62
N TYR A 32 6.07 4.55 3.32
CA TYR A 32 7.05 4.90 2.31
C TYR A 32 6.42 5.82 1.26
N TYR A 33 7.27 6.53 0.53
CA TYR A 33 6.87 7.30 -0.64
C TYR A 33 7.60 6.75 -1.88
N ASP A 34 6.84 6.41 -2.93
CA ASP A 34 7.37 5.91 -4.19
C ASP A 34 7.71 7.08 -5.12
N LEU A 35 9.01 7.37 -5.27
CA LEU A 35 9.51 8.49 -6.06
C LEU A 35 9.17 8.40 -7.55
N ARG A 36 8.87 7.20 -8.08
CA ARG A 36 8.54 7.03 -9.51
C ARG A 36 7.09 7.35 -9.82
N THR A 37 6.20 7.09 -8.88
CA THR A 37 4.74 7.19 -9.10
C THR A 37 4.09 8.32 -8.31
N GLY A 38 4.80 8.90 -7.35
CA GLY A 38 4.26 9.86 -6.40
C GLY A 38 3.28 9.23 -5.40
N ALA A 39 3.22 7.89 -5.32
CA ALA A 39 2.31 7.20 -4.44
C ALA A 39 2.85 7.10 -3.02
N THR A 40 1.96 7.30 -2.04
CA THR A 40 2.20 6.88 -0.66
C THR A 40 1.96 5.38 -0.55
N ILE A 41 2.89 4.69 0.11
CA ILE A 41 2.82 3.26 0.36
C ILE A 41 2.64 3.05 1.86
N ALA A 42 1.43 2.68 2.26
CA ALA A 42 1.11 2.29 3.63
C ALA A 42 1.23 0.78 3.77
N ILE A 43 1.91 0.33 4.82
CA ILE A 43 2.09 -1.09 5.13
C ILE A 43 1.61 -1.34 6.55
N LYS A 44 0.78 -2.39 6.71
CA LYS A 44 0.29 -2.83 8.01
C LYS A 44 0.51 -4.32 8.21
N GLY A 45 0.99 -4.69 9.39
CA GLY A 45 1.12 -6.08 9.81
C GLY A 45 -0.24 -6.72 10.05
N LEU A 46 -0.41 -7.95 9.57
CA LEU A 46 -1.59 -8.82 9.73
C LEU A 46 -1.12 -10.18 10.25
N ASN A 47 -0.88 -10.28 11.56
CA ASN A 47 -0.27 -11.48 12.18
C ASN A 47 1.00 -11.94 11.44
N ARG A 48 0.93 -13.03 10.66
CA ARG A 48 2.05 -13.62 9.89
C ARG A 48 2.20 -13.06 8.46
N ARG A 49 1.38 -12.08 8.08
CA ARG A 49 1.36 -11.46 6.75
C ARG A 49 1.36 -9.94 6.89
N TYR A 50 1.41 -9.26 5.77
CA TYR A 50 1.34 -7.81 5.68
C TYR A 50 0.42 -7.44 4.54
N ILE A 51 -0.35 -6.37 4.74
CA ILE A 51 -1.05 -5.68 3.66
C ILE A 51 -0.25 -4.44 3.27
N LEU A 52 -0.13 -4.22 1.97
CA LEU A 52 0.46 -3.04 1.37
C LEU A 52 -0.62 -2.33 0.56
N VAL A 53 -0.80 -1.04 0.79
CA VAL A 53 -1.70 -0.16 0.05
C VAL A 53 -0.89 0.98 -0.57
N ALA A 54 -0.90 1.06 -1.89
CA ALA A 54 -0.37 2.20 -2.62
C ALA A 54 -1.51 3.14 -3.00
N TYR A 55 -1.42 4.41 -2.60
CA TYR A 55 -2.47 5.40 -2.83
C TYR A 55 -1.89 6.79 -3.05
N VAL A 56 -2.69 7.66 -3.65
CA VAL A 56 -2.45 9.11 -3.70
C VAL A 56 -3.61 9.82 -3.02
N ARG A 57 -3.33 11.00 -2.46
CA ARG A 57 -4.35 11.94 -2.01
C ARG A 57 -4.49 13.01 -3.09
N GLU A 58 -5.68 13.12 -3.66
CA GLU A 58 -6.06 14.16 -4.62
C GLU A 58 -7.19 14.94 -3.93
N ASP A 59 -6.93 16.21 -3.56
CA ASP A 59 -7.82 17.02 -2.73
C ASP A 59 -8.22 16.33 -1.41
N ASP A 60 -9.53 16.16 -1.17
CA ASP A 60 -10.10 15.46 -0.01
C ASP A 60 -10.38 13.96 -0.28
N GLU A 61 -9.93 13.43 -1.42
CA GLU A 61 -10.15 12.04 -1.79
C GLU A 61 -8.89 11.18 -1.78
N ILE A 62 -9.03 9.98 -1.21
CA ILE A 62 -8.03 8.91 -1.33
C ILE A 62 -8.32 8.08 -2.58
N LYS A 63 -7.31 7.93 -3.43
CA LYS A 63 -7.34 7.07 -4.62
C LYS A 63 -6.33 5.94 -4.48
N VAL A 64 -6.85 4.73 -4.30
CA VAL A 64 -6.06 3.51 -4.16
C VAL A 64 -5.64 3.01 -5.54
N ILE A 65 -4.33 2.96 -5.75
CA ILE A 65 -3.68 2.55 -6.99
C ILE A 65 -3.53 1.03 -7.05
N THR A 66 -3.02 0.42 -5.97
CA THR A 66 -2.90 -1.03 -5.83
C THR A 66 -2.92 -1.44 -4.37
N THR A 67 -3.30 -2.68 -4.11
CA THR A 67 -3.23 -3.29 -2.79
C THR A 67 -2.93 -4.77 -2.89
N PHE A 68 -2.20 -5.31 -1.91
CA PHE A 68 -1.97 -6.75 -1.81
C PHE A 68 -1.54 -7.21 -0.42
N ILE A 69 -1.75 -8.50 -0.17
CA ILE A 69 -1.25 -9.20 1.00
C ILE A 69 -0.03 -10.05 0.62
N THR A 70 1.00 -10.05 1.46
CA THR A 70 2.21 -10.88 1.28
C THR A 70 2.81 -11.26 2.64
N SER A 71 3.53 -12.38 2.71
CA SER A 71 4.42 -12.72 3.84
C SER A 71 5.84 -12.16 3.68
N GLU A 72 6.21 -11.71 2.48
CA GLU A 72 7.59 -11.36 2.11
C GLU A 72 7.81 -9.83 2.03
N ILE A 73 7.12 -9.06 2.86
CA ILE A 73 7.13 -7.59 2.75
C ILE A 73 8.54 -7.00 2.89
N GLN A 74 9.38 -7.61 3.73
CA GLN A 74 10.71 -7.12 4.04
C GLN A 74 11.62 -7.17 2.81
N GLU A 75 11.51 -8.23 2.00
CA GLU A 75 12.27 -8.33 0.76
C GLU A 75 11.81 -7.29 -0.27
N ILE A 76 10.50 -7.06 -0.37
CA ILE A 76 9.93 -6.04 -1.27
C ILE A 76 10.44 -4.65 -0.88
N ILE A 77 10.36 -4.31 0.41
CA ILE A 77 10.84 -3.02 0.95
C ILE A 77 12.33 -2.87 0.63
N ARG A 78 13.17 -3.85 0.98
CA ARG A 78 14.62 -3.81 0.72
C ARG A 78 14.92 -3.54 -0.74
N ARG A 79 14.37 -4.33 -1.67
CA ARG A 79 14.58 -4.16 -3.12
C ARG A 79 14.15 -2.78 -3.63
N LYS A 80 13.16 -2.14 -3.01
CA LYS A 80 12.66 -0.82 -3.40
C LYS A 80 13.53 0.31 -2.84
N ILE A 81 14.02 0.18 -1.61
CA ILE A 81 14.92 1.15 -0.98
C ILE A 81 16.30 1.09 -1.64
N ASP A 82 16.90 -0.10 -1.76
CA ASP A 82 18.24 -0.29 -2.35
C ASP A 82 18.27 0.18 -3.81
N GLY A 83 17.15 0.02 -4.52
CA GLY A 83 16.98 0.53 -5.88
C GLY A 83 16.66 2.03 -5.99
N GLY A 84 16.66 2.78 -4.86
CA GLY A 84 16.36 4.22 -4.82
C GLY A 84 14.93 4.59 -5.21
N LYS A 85 13.99 3.64 -5.18
CA LYS A 85 12.61 3.85 -5.64
C LYS A 85 11.71 4.35 -4.52
N TRP A 86 11.90 3.82 -3.31
CA TRP A 86 11.11 4.19 -2.14
C TRP A 86 11.97 4.90 -1.12
N VAL A 87 11.42 5.96 -0.54
CA VAL A 87 11.99 6.63 0.62
C VAL A 87 11.09 6.40 1.83
N ARG A 88 11.70 6.15 2.99
CA ARG A 88 10.94 5.95 4.23
C ARG A 88 10.43 7.29 4.75
N VAL A 89 9.16 7.31 5.15
CA VAL A 89 8.48 8.50 5.70
C VAL A 89 8.20 8.29 7.20
N LYS A 90 7.79 7.09 7.61
CA LYS A 90 7.49 6.71 8.99
C LYS A 90 7.82 5.23 9.21
#